data_AF-A0A7S2KJN5-F1
#
_entry.id   AF-A0A7S2KJN5-F1
#
_cell.length_a   1.000
_cell.length_b   1.000
_cell.length_c   1.000
_cell.angle_alpha   90.00
_cell.angle_beta   90.00
_cell.angle_gamma   90.00
#
_symmetry.space_group_name_H-M   'P 1'
#
loop_
_entity.id
_entity.type
_entity.pdbx_description
1 polymer ?
#
loop_
_entity_poly.entity_id
_entity_poly.type
_entity_poly.pdbx_seq_one_letter_code
_entity_poly.pdbx_strand_id
1 'polypeptide(L)'
;PDGGRYALTNVAQEGGTPWLGLAVDLGQHWSDSMRASPASQLDDGVAELHLIKCGRSRRRLLRGFTLMGNGAHTTMAEAEELVQTFPFREITISLYRDGAGPPAEQEAGNL
;
A
#
# COMPACT_ATOMS: atom_id res chain seq x y z
N PRO A 1 -11.76 -14.87 -6.28
CA PRO A 1 -12.49 -13.93 -7.16
C PRO A 1 -12.87 -12.71 -6.31
N ASP A 2 -12.29 -11.53 -6.54
CA ASP A 2 -12.94 -10.57 -7.43
C ASP A 2 -11.97 -9.65 -8.18
N GLY A 3 -10.68 -10.01 -8.29
CA GLY A 3 -9.74 -9.38 -9.23
C GLY A 3 -9.78 -7.85 -9.23
N GLY A 4 -9.89 -7.23 -8.03
CA GLY A 4 -10.08 -5.81 -7.89
C GLY A 4 -8.93 -5.04 -8.53
N ARG A 5 -9.23 -4.25 -9.55
CA ARG A 5 -8.27 -3.29 -10.11
C ARG A 5 -8.34 -2.01 -9.28
N TYR A 6 -7.26 -1.73 -8.54
CA TYR A 6 -7.13 -0.49 -7.78
C TYR A 6 -6.21 0.47 -8.55
N ALA A 7 -6.78 1.56 -9.07
CA ALA A 7 -5.99 2.66 -9.61
C ALA A 7 -5.54 3.56 -8.45
N LEU A 8 -4.25 3.49 -8.11
CA LEU A 8 -3.66 4.31 -7.05
C LEU A 8 -2.82 5.41 -7.70
N THR A 9 -3.27 6.66 -7.59
CA THR A 9 -2.51 7.85 -8.02
C THR A 9 -2.14 8.70 -6.82
N ASN A 10 -0.91 9.21 -6.80
CA ASN A 10 -0.47 10.21 -5.82
C ASN A 10 -0.92 11.63 -6.19
N VAL A 11 -1.51 11.81 -7.37
CA VAL A 11 -1.97 13.11 -7.89
C VAL A 11 -3.39 13.38 -7.38
N ALA A 12 -3.51 14.34 -6.46
CA ALA A 12 -4.78 14.67 -5.82
C ALA A 12 -5.86 15.18 -6.81
N GLN A 13 -5.46 15.76 -7.96
CA GLN A 13 -6.41 16.24 -8.97
C GLN A 13 -7.16 15.11 -9.72
N GLU A 14 -6.65 13.87 -9.69
CA GLU A 14 -7.25 12.72 -10.37
C GLU A 14 -8.07 11.83 -9.42
N GLY A 15 -8.49 12.35 -8.26
CA GLY A 15 -9.15 11.56 -7.22
C GLY A 15 -8.20 10.65 -6.43
N GLY A 16 -6.89 10.82 -6.63
CA GLY A 16 -5.86 10.11 -5.89
C GLY A 16 -5.79 10.50 -4.43
N THR A 17 -5.53 9.53 -3.56
CA THR A 17 -5.09 9.83 -2.19
C THR A 17 -3.59 10.10 -2.24
N PRO A 18 -3.09 11.30 -1.90
CA PRO A 18 -1.66 11.53 -1.91
C PRO A 18 -1.00 10.56 -0.94
N TRP A 19 0.04 9.87 -1.40
CA TRP A 19 0.78 8.87 -0.63
C TRP A 19 2.29 9.13 -0.65
N LEU A 20 2.94 8.86 0.49
CA LEU A 20 4.35 9.09 0.73
C LEU A 20 5.20 7.95 0.16
N GLY A 21 4.66 6.74 0.18
CA GLY A 21 5.35 5.55 -0.31
C GLY A 21 4.42 4.35 -0.43
N LEU A 22 4.93 3.35 -1.14
CA LEU A 22 4.34 2.03 -1.28
C LEU A 22 5.32 1.00 -0.71
N ALA A 23 4.79 -0.02 -0.05
CA ALA A 23 5.55 -1.21 0.33
C ALA A 23 4.79 -2.46 -0.11
N VAL A 24 5.53 -3.46 -0.58
CA VAL A 24 4.99 -4.76 -0.97
C VAL A 24 5.55 -5.80 -0.03
N ASP A 25 4.64 -6.46 0.67
CA ASP A 25 4.94 -7.40 1.73
C ASP A 25 4.50 -8.79 1.27
N LEU A 26 5.49 -9.67 1.06
CA LEU A 26 5.25 -11.08 0.77
C LEU A 26 5.13 -11.92 2.05
N GLY A 27 5.34 -11.30 3.21
CA GLY A 27 5.37 -11.95 4.51
C GLY A 27 5.33 -10.93 5.64
N GLN A 28 5.41 -11.42 6.87
CA GLN A 28 5.07 -10.60 8.04
C GLN A 28 6.11 -9.54 8.43
N HIS A 29 7.37 -9.72 8.02
CA HIS A 29 8.50 -8.97 8.55
C HIS A 29 9.33 -8.32 7.44
N TRP A 30 9.68 -7.04 7.63
CA TRP A 30 10.70 -6.36 6.79
C TRP A 30 12.11 -6.64 7.30
N SER A 31 12.23 -6.91 8.59
CA SER A 31 13.46 -7.32 9.27
C SER A 31 13.10 -8.09 10.55
N ASP A 32 14.10 -8.70 11.18
CA ASP A 32 13.93 -9.47 12.42
C ASP A 32 13.25 -8.68 13.56
N SER A 33 13.30 -7.35 13.50
CA SER A 33 12.72 -6.45 14.51
C SER A 33 11.57 -5.60 13.97
N MET A 34 11.03 -5.90 12.79
CA MET A 34 9.99 -5.10 12.15
C MET A 34 8.91 -5.98 11.56
N ARG A 35 7.85 -6.22 12.33
CA ARG A 35 6.66 -6.97 11.94
C ARG A 35 5.65 -6.06 11.23
N ALA A 36 5.96 -5.69 9.98
CA ALA A 36 5.22 -4.71 9.19
C ALA A 36 3.83 -5.17 8.76
N SER A 37 3.65 -6.47 8.49
CA SER A 37 2.37 -7.08 8.09
C SER A 37 1.99 -8.23 9.04
N PRO A 38 1.41 -7.95 10.22
CA PRO A 38 1.19 -8.98 11.25
C PRO A 38 0.18 -10.08 10.86
N ALA A 39 -0.66 -9.83 9.87
CA ALA A 39 -1.70 -10.74 9.42
C ALA A 39 -1.29 -11.60 8.21
N SER A 40 -0.22 -11.23 7.50
CA SER A 40 0.25 -11.95 6.31
C SER A 40 0.68 -13.39 6.61
N GLN A 41 0.43 -14.29 5.68
CA GLN A 41 0.83 -15.71 5.74
C GLN A 41 1.68 -16.02 4.51
N LEU A 42 2.77 -16.77 4.67
CA LEU A 42 3.70 -17.02 3.56
C LEU A 42 3.17 -18.04 2.54
N ASP A 43 2.16 -18.82 2.92
CA ASP A 43 1.67 -20.01 2.22
C ASP A 43 0.22 -19.90 1.73
N ASP A 44 -0.45 -18.75 1.92
CA ASP A 44 -1.81 -18.51 1.43
C ASP A 44 -1.86 -18.04 -0.05
N GLY A 45 -0.68 -17.74 -0.61
CA GLY A 45 -0.50 -17.21 -1.95
C GLY A 45 -1.06 -15.79 -2.13
N VAL A 46 -1.12 -15.01 -1.06
CA VAL A 46 -1.58 -13.61 -1.02
C VAL A 46 -0.47 -12.73 -0.47
N ALA A 47 -0.15 -11.65 -1.19
CA ALA A 47 0.74 -10.59 -0.74
C ALA A 47 -0.07 -9.39 -0.26
N GLU A 48 0.57 -8.48 0.48
CA GLU A 48 -0.04 -7.22 0.90
C GLU A 48 0.66 -6.02 0.27
N LEU A 49 -0.11 -5.07 -0.24
CA LEU A 49 0.36 -3.76 -0.65
C LEU A 49 -0.02 -2.75 0.43
N HIS A 50 0.97 -2.07 0.98
CA HIS A 50 0.78 -0.98 1.92
C HIS A 50 0.98 0.37 1.24
N LEU A 51 -0.05 1.21 1.30
CA LEU A 51 -0.03 2.60 0.85
C LEU A 51 0.09 3.54 2.05
N ILE A 52 1.23 4.22 2.17
CA ILE A 52 1.54 5.13 3.27
C ILE A 52 0.98 6.51 2.91
N LYS A 53 0.00 7.01 3.67
CA LYS A 53 -0.73 8.25 3.30
C LYS A 53 0.07 9.53 3.56
N CYS A 54 -0.02 10.49 2.64
CA CYS A 54 0.42 11.88 2.85
C CYS A 54 -0.58 12.62 3.74
N GLY A 55 -0.10 13.59 4.53
CA GLY A 55 -0.97 14.52 5.25
C GLY A 55 -1.12 14.26 6.75
N ARG A 56 -0.37 13.31 7.31
CA ARG A 56 -0.27 13.11 8.76
C ARG A 56 0.98 13.76 9.32
N SER A 57 0.91 14.16 10.59
CA SER A 57 2.08 14.76 11.25
C SER A 57 3.22 13.73 11.31
N ARG A 58 4.46 14.20 11.12
CA ARG A 58 5.66 13.34 11.22
C ARG A 58 5.67 12.53 12.52
N ARG A 59 5.13 13.10 13.61
CA ARG A 59 5.00 12.43 14.91
C ARG A 59 4.08 11.19 14.86
N ARG A 60 2.96 11.25 14.14
CA ARG A 60 2.06 10.09 13.98
C ARG A 60 2.70 8.99 13.15
N LEU A 61 3.35 9.34 12.05
CA LEU A 61 4.09 8.38 11.23
C LEU A 61 5.21 7.71 12.03
N LEU A 62 6.00 8.48 12.79
CA LEU A 62 7.05 7.94 13.65
C LEU A 62 6.47 7.02 14.72
N ARG A 63 5.33 7.37 15.33
CA ARG A 63 4.65 6.50 16.30
C ARG A 63 4.26 5.16 15.67
N GLY A 64 3.67 5.19 14.47
CA GLY A 64 3.38 3.96 13.72
C GLY A 64 4.64 3.13 13.48
N PHE A 65 5.73 3.77 13.04
CA PHE A 65 7.02 3.11 12.84
C PHE A 65 7.54 2.44 14.11
N THR A 66 7.49 3.12 15.26
CA THR A 66 7.95 2.53 16.54
C THR A 66 7.13 1.33 17.00
N LEU A 67 5.89 1.19 16.53
CA LEU A 67 5.00 0.09 16.88
C LEU A 67 5.10 -1.09 15.90
N MET A 68 5.86 -0.98 14.80
CA MET A 68 6.10 -2.12 13.92
C MET A 68 6.88 -3.24 14.59
N GLY A 69 7.65 -2.97 15.65
CA GLY A 69 8.43 -3.99 16.33
C GLY A 69 7.61 -5.17 16.87
N ASN A 70 6.33 -4.94 17.19
CA ASN A 70 5.40 -5.98 17.61
C ASN A 70 4.14 -6.05 16.75
N GLY A 71 4.08 -5.28 15.65
CA GLY A 71 2.92 -5.21 14.77
C GLY A 71 1.73 -4.40 15.31
N ALA A 72 1.88 -3.67 16.43
CA ALA A 72 0.75 -2.96 17.03
C ALA A 72 0.29 -1.73 16.21
N HIS A 73 1.07 -1.31 15.20
CA HIS A 73 0.74 -0.20 14.32
C HIS A 73 -0.56 -0.40 13.54
N THR A 74 -0.97 -1.66 13.29
CA THR A 74 -2.22 -1.99 12.59
C THR A 74 -3.48 -1.90 13.46
N THR A 75 -3.32 -1.93 14.79
CA THR A 75 -4.43 -1.95 15.76
C THR A 75 -4.74 -0.58 16.37
N MET A 76 -3.98 0.44 16.00
CA MET A 76 -4.21 1.80 16.48
C MET A 76 -5.52 2.35 15.90
N ALA A 77 -6.23 3.18 16.66
CA ALA A 77 -7.43 3.88 16.16
C ALA A 77 -7.17 4.69 14.88
N GLU A 78 -5.92 5.14 14.69
CA GLU A 78 -5.47 5.93 13.54
C GLU A 78 -4.77 5.07 12.47
N ALA A 79 -4.79 3.74 12.56
CA ALA A 79 -3.99 2.86 11.68
C ALA A 79 -4.35 3.03 10.20
N GLU A 80 -5.64 2.97 9.87
CA GLU A 80 -6.16 3.17 8.50
C GLU A 80 -5.91 4.60 7.97
N GLU A 81 -5.65 5.55 8.87
CA GLU A 81 -5.30 6.91 8.51
C GLU A 81 -3.82 7.09 8.15
N LEU A 82 -2.95 6.15 8.56
CA LEU A 82 -1.50 6.15 8.30
C LEU A 82 -1.15 5.25 7.13
N VAL A 83 -1.71 4.03 7.11
CA VAL A 83 -1.43 3.01 6.11
C VAL A 83 -2.75 2.41 5.66
N GLN A 84 -2.93 2.31 4.35
CA GLN A 84 -3.99 1.52 3.75
C GLN A 84 -3.39 0.24 3.18
N THR A 85 -3.97 -0.91 3.55
CA THR A 85 -3.48 -2.22 3.14
C THR A 85 -4.42 -2.85 2.13
N PHE A 86 -3.87 -3.41 1.07
CA PHE A 86 -4.61 -4.12 0.03
C PHE A 86 -4.02 -5.53 -0.14
N PRO A 87 -4.78 -6.61 0.13
CA PRO A 87 -4.35 -7.95 -0.22
C PRO A 87 -4.42 -8.15 -1.73
N PHE A 88 -3.42 -8.81 -2.32
CA PHE A 88 -3.37 -9.07 -3.75
C PHE A 88 -2.70 -10.42 -4.08
N ARG A 89 -3.07 -11.00 -5.22
CA ARG A 89 -2.36 -12.16 -5.82
C ARG A 89 -1.53 -11.76 -7.02
N GLU A 90 -1.97 -10.70 -7.70
CA GLU A 90 -1.31 -10.07 -8.83
C GLU A 90 -1.49 -8.56 -8.72
N ILE A 91 -0.45 -7.78 -9.05
CA ILE A 91 -0.50 -6.33 -9.01
C ILE A 91 0.26 -5.74 -10.20
N THR A 92 -0.29 -4.68 -10.77
CA THR A 92 0.42 -3.81 -11.73
C THR A 92 0.53 -2.43 -11.11
N ILE A 93 1.76 -1.90 -10.99
CA ILE A 93 2.02 -0.55 -10.47
C ILE A 93 2.56 0.28 -11.64
N SER A 94 1.81 1.32 -12.00
CA SER A 94 2.22 2.29 -13.01
C SER A 94 2.56 3.61 -12.31
N LEU A 95 3.79 4.07 -12.49
CA LEU A 95 4.26 5.34 -11.95
C LEU A 95 4.35 6.38 -13.06
N TYR A 96 3.67 7.50 -12.86
CA TYR A 96 3.61 8.61 -13.80
C TYR A 96 4.38 9.81 -13.28
N ARG A 97 5.06 10.53 -14.16
CA ARG A 97 5.58 11.88 -13.85
C ARG A 97 4.48 12.90 -14.11
N ASP A 98 4.53 14.03 -13.40
CA ASP A 98 3.61 15.16 -13.62
C ASP A 98 3.40 15.44 -15.11
N GLY A 99 2.14 15.41 -15.56
CA GLY A 99 1.74 15.68 -16.94
C GLY A 99 1.75 14.49 -17.89
N ALA A 100 2.33 13.35 -17.51
CA ALA A 100 2.23 12.10 -18.25
C ALA A 100 1.09 11.26 -17.65
N GLY A 101 -0.16 11.58 -17.98
CA GLY A 101 -1.30 10.73 -17.59
C GLY A 101 -1.13 9.29 -18.08
N PRO A 102 -1.99 8.37 -17.63
CA PRO A 102 -1.99 7.01 -18.15
C PRO A 102 -2.03 7.03 -19.68
N PRO A 103 -1.22 6.21 -20.39
CA PRO A 103 -1.37 6.08 -21.82
C PRO A 103 -2.83 5.74 -22.10
N ALA A 104 -3.44 6.48 -23.04
CA ALA A 104 -4.81 6.22 -23.47
C ALA A 104 -4.98 4.72 -23.66
N GLU A 105 -5.98 4.13 -23.00
CA GLU A 105 -6.22 2.69 -22.96
C GLU A 105 -6.00 2.09 -24.36
N GLN A 106 -4.89 1.38 -24.54
CA GLN A 106 -4.90 0.32 -25.52
C GLN A 106 -5.73 -0.77 -24.86
N GLU A 107 -7.00 -0.85 -25.25
CA GLU A 107 -7.85 -2.01 -25.03
C GLU A 107 -6.96 -3.24 -25.22
N ALA A 108 -6.67 -3.93 -24.10
CA ALA A 108 -6.00 -5.20 -24.13
C ALA A 108 -6.95 -6.13 -24.89
N GLY A 109 -6.73 -6.25 -26.20
CA GLY A 109 -7.38 -7.23 -27.04
C GLY A 109 -7.19 -8.60 -26.40
N ASN A 110 -8.30 -9.30 -26.24
CA ASN A 110 -8.34 -10.71 -25.89
C ASN A 110 -7.25 -11.49 -26.66
N LEU A 111 -6.32 -12.10 -25.94
CA LEU A 111 -5.58 -13.28 -26.36
C LEU A 111 -5.46 -14.23 -25.17
#